data_AF-A0A843E708-F1
#
_entry.id   AF-A0A843E708-F1
#
_cell.length_a   1.000
_cell.length_b   1.000
_cell.length_c   1.000
_cell.angle_alpha   90.00
_cell.angle_beta   90.00
_cell.angle_gamma   90.00
#
_symmetry.space_group_name_H-M   'P 1'
#
loop_
_entity.id
_entity.type
_entity.pdbx_description
1 polymer ?
#
loop_
_entity_poly.entity_id
_entity_poly.type
_entity_poly.pdbx_seq_one_letter_code
_entity_poly.pdbx_strand_id
1 'polypeptide(L)'
;MAFTDGDGTISIQRWEKGHTKFPSVILLTPNRSYAGQLAIDRKFYEDRYHFENCFKRMMGTTHKQRIYNVDYTPTELFSMILHKMIRTFEEEHGHKIERAVLAVPADFGDAEREAVMKAAYLAGIKEPKIINESNAAAISYRHDTTDFIGKAAIY
;
A
#
# COMPACT_ATOMS: atom_id res chain seq x y z
N MET A 1 -0.95 7.42 2.94
CA MET A 1 -0.95 6.65 4.20
C MET A 1 -1.31 7.62 5.29
N ALA A 2 -2.20 7.24 6.19
CA ALA A 2 -2.47 8.00 7.41
C ALA A 2 -1.89 7.22 8.58
N PHE A 3 -1.46 7.93 9.63
CA PHE A 3 -0.98 7.36 10.86
C PHE A 3 -1.51 8.18 12.03
N THR A 4 -1.55 7.56 13.20
CA THR A 4 -1.93 8.24 14.43
C THR A 4 -0.67 8.50 15.25
N ASP A 5 -0.49 9.73 15.68
CA ASP A 5 0.54 10.10 16.64
C ASP A 5 0.15 9.63 18.07
N GLY A 6 1.09 9.70 19.01
CA GLY A 6 0.88 9.21 20.38
C GLY A 6 -0.24 9.94 21.15
N ASP A 7 -0.67 11.10 20.67
CA ASP A 7 -1.77 11.90 21.19
C ASP A 7 -3.14 11.55 20.56
N GLY A 8 -3.16 10.64 19.59
CA GLY A 8 -4.37 10.26 18.85
C GLY A 8 -4.70 11.16 17.66
N THR A 9 -3.85 12.15 17.35
CA THR A 9 -4.03 12.99 16.16
C THR A 9 -3.79 12.17 14.90
N ILE A 10 -4.68 12.32 13.91
CA ILE A 10 -4.55 11.64 12.62
C ILE A 10 -3.75 12.54 11.66
N SER A 11 -2.59 12.05 11.24
CA SER A 11 -1.66 12.72 10.34
C SER A 11 -1.58 11.98 9.00
N ILE A 12 -1.48 12.72 7.89
CA ILE A 12 -1.29 12.14 6.56
C ILE A 12 0.18 12.25 6.16
N GLN A 13 0.77 11.10 5.85
CA GLN A 13 2.14 11.02 5.34
C GLN A 13 2.26 11.78 4.01
N ARG A 14 3.25 12.66 3.92
CA ARG A 14 3.68 13.30 2.68
C ARG A 14 4.90 12.58 2.13
N TRP A 15 4.82 12.13 0.89
CA TRP A 15 5.89 11.40 0.21
C TRP A 15 6.81 12.35 -0.53
N GLU A 16 7.76 11.76 -1.28
CA GLU A 16 8.64 12.46 -2.21
C GLU A 16 7.91 13.56 -2.99
N LYS A 17 8.54 14.73 -3.09
CA LYS A 17 7.98 15.93 -3.76
C LYS A 17 6.70 16.49 -3.12
N GLY A 18 6.38 16.12 -1.88
CA GLY A 18 5.23 16.63 -1.13
C GLY A 18 3.89 16.00 -1.53
N HIS A 19 3.90 14.93 -2.32
CA HIS A 19 2.68 14.23 -2.71
C HIS A 19 2.05 13.49 -1.51
N THR A 20 0.75 13.59 -1.33
CA THR A 20 0.02 12.84 -0.27
C THR A 20 -0.31 11.40 -0.67
N LYS A 21 -0.21 11.09 -1.97
CA LYS A 21 -0.44 9.76 -2.53
C LYS A 21 0.88 9.10 -2.91
N PHE A 22 1.04 7.84 -2.53
CA PHE A 22 2.14 7.01 -2.99
C PHE A 22 1.71 6.28 -4.26
N PRO A 23 2.33 6.53 -5.43
CA PRO A 23 1.98 5.82 -6.65
C PRO A 23 2.20 4.30 -6.48
N SER A 24 1.18 3.49 -6.77
CA SER A 24 1.27 2.02 -6.70
C SER A 24 1.95 1.47 -7.95
N VAL A 25 3.23 1.81 -8.12
CA VAL A 25 4.04 1.42 -9.29
C VAL A 25 5.39 0.93 -8.81
N ILE A 26 5.89 -0.09 -9.50
CA ILE A 26 7.21 -0.65 -9.24
C ILE A 26 7.99 -0.74 -10.56
N LEU A 27 9.27 -0.37 -10.48
CA LEU A 27 10.24 -0.51 -11.54
C LEU A 27 11.29 -1.50 -11.06
N LEU A 28 11.37 -2.65 -11.73
CA LEU A 28 12.32 -3.70 -11.41
C LEU A 28 13.49 -3.64 -12.38
N THR A 29 14.70 -3.61 -11.81
CA THR A 29 15.98 -3.75 -12.53
C THR A 29 16.68 -5.03 -12.08
N PRO A 30 17.66 -5.57 -12.83
CA PRO A 30 18.37 -6.79 -12.46
C PRO A 30 18.97 -6.76 -11.05
N ASN A 31 19.33 -5.57 -10.55
CA ASN A 31 20.04 -5.42 -9.28
C ASN A 31 19.24 -4.69 -8.19
N ARG A 32 18.17 -3.97 -8.55
CA ARG A 32 17.44 -3.07 -7.65
C ARG A 32 15.96 -2.96 -8.03
N SER A 33 15.13 -2.67 -7.04
CA SER A 33 13.73 -2.31 -7.22
C SER A 33 13.49 -0.86 -6.79
N TYR A 34 12.77 -0.10 -7.60
CA TYR A 34 12.28 1.24 -7.27
C TYR A 34 10.75 1.19 -7.17
N ALA A 35 10.15 1.92 -6.22
CA ALA A 35 8.71 2.00 -6.07
C ALA A 35 8.26 3.45 -5.91
N GLY A 36 7.01 3.74 -6.26
CA GLY A 36 6.41 5.06 -6.08
C GLY A 36 6.89 6.09 -7.10
N GLN A 37 7.07 7.33 -6.65
CA GLN A 37 7.45 8.44 -7.54
C GLN A 37 8.83 8.23 -8.16
N LEU A 38 9.78 7.70 -7.38
CA LEU A 38 11.12 7.34 -7.89
C LEU A 38 11.06 6.36 -9.07
N ALA A 39 10.11 5.42 -9.10
CA ALA A 39 9.94 4.52 -10.23
C ALA A 39 9.40 5.23 -11.47
N ILE A 40 8.49 6.19 -11.31
CA ILE A 40 7.97 7.03 -12.41
C ILE A 40 9.08 7.91 -12.98
N ASP A 41 9.85 8.56 -12.12
CA ASP A 41 10.92 9.47 -12.52
C ASP A 41 12.02 8.72 -13.28
N ARG A 42 12.35 7.50 -12.85
CA ARG A 42 13.38 6.67 -13.49
C ARG A 42 12.93 6.03 -14.79
N LYS A 43 11.62 5.80 -14.97
CA LYS A 43 11.06 5.17 -16.19
C LYS A 43 11.63 5.78 -17.48
N PHE A 44 11.80 7.10 -17.54
CA PHE A 44 12.29 7.81 -18.72
C PHE A 44 13.74 7.47 -19.11
N TYR A 45 14.59 7.14 -18.13
CA TYR A 45 15.99 6.74 -18.36
C TYR A 45 16.14 5.23 -18.53
N GLU A 46 15.12 4.49 -18.09
CA GLU A 46 15.12 3.06 -17.86
C GLU A 46 14.02 2.40 -18.73
N ASP A 47 13.94 2.77 -20.02
CA ASP A 47 12.90 2.30 -20.97
C ASP A 47 12.96 0.79 -21.29
N ARG A 48 14.02 0.11 -20.84
CA ARG A 48 14.22 -1.36 -20.96
C ARG A 48 13.73 -2.16 -19.76
N TYR A 49 13.12 -1.52 -18.77
CA TYR A 49 12.80 -2.14 -17.48
C TYR A 49 11.29 -2.31 -17.29
N HIS A 50 10.91 -3.35 -16.56
CA HIS A 50 9.51 -3.73 -16.38
C HIS A 50 8.83 -2.77 -15.39
N PHE A 51 7.93 -1.94 -15.94
CA PHE A 51 7.07 -1.02 -15.21
C PHE A 51 5.69 -1.67 -15.01
N GLU A 52 5.34 -1.97 -13.77
CA GLU A 52 4.05 -2.57 -13.43
C GLU A 52 3.20 -1.63 -12.57
N ASN A 53 1.94 -1.44 -12.97
CA ASN A 53 0.99 -0.53 -12.31
C ASN A 53 -0.37 -1.17 -11.98
N CYS A 54 -0.65 -2.40 -12.44
CA CYS A 54 -1.97 -3.02 -12.30
C CYS A 54 -1.97 -4.31 -11.46
N PHE A 55 -0.87 -4.67 -10.80
CA PHE A 55 -0.77 -5.92 -10.04
C PHE A 55 -1.85 -6.07 -8.94
N LYS A 56 -2.38 -4.97 -8.37
CA LYS A 56 -3.50 -5.02 -7.41
C LYS A 56 -4.77 -5.67 -7.97
N ARG A 57 -5.00 -5.58 -9.29
CA ARG A 57 -6.14 -6.21 -9.98
C ARG A 57 -5.97 -7.73 -10.15
N MET A 58 -4.76 -8.23 -9.97
CA MET A 58 -4.41 -9.65 -10.13
C MET A 58 -4.15 -10.33 -8.78
N MET A 59 -4.43 -9.66 -7.66
CA MET A 59 -4.31 -10.24 -6.32
C MET A 59 -5.22 -11.46 -6.19
N GLY A 60 -4.81 -12.45 -5.41
CA GLY A 60 -5.56 -13.70 -5.23
C GLY A 60 -5.50 -14.68 -6.42
N THR A 61 -4.94 -14.26 -7.56
CA THR A 61 -4.76 -15.14 -8.73
C THR A 61 -3.43 -15.89 -8.70
N THR A 62 -3.32 -16.96 -9.50
CA THR A 62 -2.06 -17.68 -9.72
C THR A 62 -1.15 -17.01 -10.76
N HIS A 63 -1.45 -15.77 -11.17
CA HIS A 63 -0.67 -15.06 -12.17
C HIS A 63 0.78 -14.90 -11.71
N LYS A 64 1.72 -15.09 -12.64
CA LYS A 64 3.14 -14.86 -12.42
C LYS A 64 3.66 -13.97 -13.52
N GLN A 65 4.34 -12.91 -13.13
CA GLN A 65 5.02 -12.00 -14.04
C GLN A 65 6.50 -12.35 -14.05
N ARG A 66 7.00 -12.84 -15.18
CA ARG A 66 8.42 -13.15 -15.35
C ARG A 66 9.19 -11.89 -15.69
N ILE A 67 10.13 -11.51 -14.83
CA ILE A 67 10.96 -10.32 -14.95
C ILE A 67 12.42 -10.74 -14.75
N TYR A 68 13.26 -10.54 -15.76
CA TYR A 68 14.69 -10.93 -15.74
C TYR A 68 14.94 -12.38 -15.26
N ASN A 69 14.14 -13.34 -15.74
CA ASN A 69 14.18 -14.76 -15.36
C ASN A 69 13.77 -15.09 -13.91
N VAL A 70 13.20 -14.13 -13.19
CA VAL A 70 12.56 -14.37 -11.89
C VAL A 70 11.06 -14.21 -12.07
N ASP A 71 10.29 -15.19 -11.59
CA ASP A 71 8.83 -15.11 -11.57
C ASP A 71 8.40 -14.39 -10.30
N TYR A 72 7.66 -13.30 -10.45
CA TYR A 72 7.06 -12.56 -9.35
C TYR A 72 5.56 -12.77 -9.34
N THR A 73 5.02 -13.03 -8.16
CA THR A 73 3.57 -13.01 -7.91
C THR A 73 3.08 -11.59 -7.61
N PRO A 74 1.81 -11.27 -7.87
CA PRO A 74 1.20 -9.99 -7.48
C PRO A 74 1.38 -9.67 -5.99
N THR A 75 1.30 -10.70 -5.14
CA THR A 75 1.56 -10.61 -3.69
C THR A 75 2.97 -10.12 -3.38
N GLU A 76 3.99 -10.67 -4.04
CA GLU A 76 5.38 -10.27 -3.82
C GLU A 76 5.61 -8.85 -4.30
N LEU A 77 5.14 -8.49 -5.50
CA LEU A 77 5.23 -7.12 -6.00
C LEU A 77 4.57 -6.12 -5.05
N PHE A 78 3.42 -6.48 -4.49
CA PHE A 78 2.74 -5.62 -3.51
C PHE A 78 3.53 -5.50 -2.20
N SER A 79 4.13 -6.60 -1.71
CA SER A 79 4.97 -6.57 -0.51
C SER A 79 6.18 -5.65 -0.67
N MET A 80 6.81 -5.61 -1.85
CA MET A 80 7.94 -4.72 -2.14
C MET A 80 7.54 -3.24 -2.05
N ILE A 81 6.34 -2.90 -2.53
CA ILE A 81 5.79 -1.54 -2.40
C ILE A 81 5.50 -1.21 -0.94
N LEU A 82 4.83 -2.10 -0.21
CA LEU A 82 4.54 -1.89 1.22
C LEU A 82 5.83 -1.73 2.02
N HIS A 83 6.84 -2.56 1.77
CA HIS A 83 8.13 -2.49 2.42
C HIS A 83 8.82 -1.14 2.18
N LYS A 84 8.78 -0.64 0.93
CA LYS A 84 9.34 0.68 0.62
C LYS A 84 8.58 1.81 1.32
N MET A 85 7.25 1.74 1.36
CA MET A 85 6.42 2.74 2.07
C MET A 85 6.73 2.77 3.57
N ILE A 86 6.82 1.60 4.21
CA ILE A 86 7.15 1.48 5.63
C ILE A 86 8.55 2.03 5.87
N ARG A 87 9.55 1.56 5.12
CA ARG A 87 10.93 2.00 5.31
C ARG A 87 11.09 3.51 5.17
N THR A 88 10.45 4.12 4.17
CA THR A 88 10.49 5.59 4.02
C THR A 88 9.85 6.30 5.20
N PHE A 89 8.74 5.78 5.74
CA PHE A 89 8.14 6.33 6.94
C PHE A 89 9.04 6.20 8.17
N GLU A 90 9.63 5.02 8.39
CA GLU A 90 10.54 4.76 9.51
C GLU A 90 11.81 5.62 9.44
N GLU A 91 12.34 5.87 8.23
CA GLU A 91 13.48 6.77 7.99
C GLU A 91 13.14 8.23 8.33
N GLU A 92 11.92 8.69 8.07
CA GLU A 92 11.48 10.07 8.35
C GLU A 92 11.09 10.31 9.81
N HIS A 93 10.42 9.34 10.43
CA HIS A 93 9.84 9.50 11.78
C HIS A 93 10.71 8.85 12.87
N GLY A 94 11.67 8.01 12.52
CA GLY A 94 12.53 7.30 13.48
C GLY A 94 11.83 6.22 14.30
N HIS A 95 10.57 5.89 13.96
CA HIS A 95 9.75 4.91 14.67
C HIS A 95 9.41 3.73 13.76
N LYS A 96 9.42 2.51 14.31
CA LYS A 96 9.05 1.30 13.58
C LYS A 96 7.55 1.11 13.49
N ILE A 97 7.05 0.70 12.32
CA ILE A 97 5.64 0.34 12.15
C ILE A 97 5.44 -1.13 12.50
N GLU A 98 4.84 -1.42 13.66
CA GLU A 98 4.52 -2.80 14.05
C GLU A 98 3.11 -3.23 13.63
N ARG A 99 2.17 -2.27 13.65
CA ARG A 99 0.74 -2.48 13.40
C ARG A 99 0.31 -1.67 12.20
N ALA A 100 -0.45 -2.27 11.31
CA ALA A 100 -1.02 -1.55 10.17
C ALA A 100 -2.43 -2.05 9.85
N VAL A 101 -3.28 -1.12 9.40
CA VAL A 101 -4.60 -1.44 8.87
C VAL A 101 -4.57 -1.23 7.36
N LEU A 102 -4.89 -2.27 6.59
CA LEU A 102 -4.93 -2.27 5.14
C LEU A 102 -6.39 -2.20 4.69
N ALA A 103 -6.71 -1.14 3.97
CA ALA A 103 -8.03 -0.97 3.35
C ALA A 103 -8.07 -1.73 2.02
N VAL A 104 -9.14 -2.50 1.80
CA VAL A 104 -9.39 -3.24 0.55
C VAL A 104 -10.79 -2.96 0.01
N PRO A 105 -11.01 -3.17 -1.30
CA PRO A 105 -12.34 -3.07 -1.90
C PRO A 105 -13.37 -4.02 -1.25
N ALA A 106 -14.64 -3.63 -1.28
CA ALA A 106 -15.72 -4.40 -0.64
C ALA A 106 -15.99 -5.75 -1.33
N ASP A 107 -15.69 -5.85 -2.63
CA ASP A 107 -15.87 -7.01 -3.49
C ASP A 107 -14.71 -8.02 -3.42
N PHE A 108 -13.61 -7.71 -2.72
CA PHE A 108 -12.53 -8.67 -2.50
C PHE A 108 -13.06 -9.91 -1.76
N GLY A 109 -12.76 -11.09 -2.28
CA GLY A 109 -13.04 -12.36 -1.65
C GLY A 109 -11.95 -12.75 -0.63
N ASP A 110 -12.08 -13.97 -0.11
CA ASP A 110 -11.16 -14.47 0.92
C ASP A 110 -9.73 -14.65 0.36
N ALA A 111 -9.60 -15.13 -0.88
CA ALA A 111 -8.30 -15.35 -1.53
C ALA A 111 -7.53 -14.03 -1.74
N GLU A 112 -8.19 -12.95 -2.17
CA GLU A 112 -7.55 -11.65 -2.32
C GLU A 112 -7.16 -11.06 -0.96
N ARG A 113 -8.01 -11.20 0.07
CA ARG A 113 -7.70 -10.76 1.43
C ARG A 113 -6.50 -11.51 2.01
N GLU A 114 -6.43 -12.82 1.84
CA GLU A 114 -5.27 -13.62 2.25
C GLU A 114 -4.00 -13.19 1.52
N ALA A 115 -4.09 -12.92 0.22
CA ALA A 115 -2.96 -12.41 -0.56
C ALA A 115 -2.48 -11.04 -0.05
N VAL A 116 -3.39 -10.14 0.32
CA VAL A 116 -3.05 -8.84 0.93
C VAL A 116 -2.39 -9.01 2.30
N MET A 117 -2.94 -9.88 3.16
CA MET A 117 -2.33 -10.21 4.46
C MET A 117 -0.93 -10.76 4.30
N LYS A 118 -0.73 -11.72 3.38
CA LYS A 118 0.58 -12.30 3.10
C LYS A 118 1.57 -11.24 2.62
N ALA A 119 1.16 -10.33 1.75
CA ALA A 119 2.01 -9.23 1.31
C ALA A 119 2.40 -8.31 2.47
N ALA A 120 1.50 -8.06 3.42
CA ALA A 120 1.76 -7.27 4.62
C ALA A 120 2.81 -7.90 5.54
N TYR A 121 2.70 -9.21 5.76
CA TYR A 121 3.67 -9.96 6.53
C TYR A 121 5.05 -9.96 5.87
N LEU A 122 5.10 -10.16 4.55
CA LEU A 122 6.35 -10.09 3.77
C LEU A 122 7.00 -8.70 3.82
N ALA A 123 6.19 -7.64 3.96
CA ALA A 123 6.69 -6.28 4.09
C ALA A 123 7.28 -5.95 5.48
N GLY A 124 7.04 -6.80 6.48
CA GLY A 124 7.55 -6.66 7.85
C GLY A 124 6.54 -6.18 8.88
N ILE A 125 5.25 -6.10 8.54
CA ILE A 125 4.18 -5.73 9.49
C ILE A 125 3.87 -6.94 10.39
N LYS A 126 3.96 -6.77 11.71
CA LYS A 126 3.74 -7.86 12.68
C LYS A 126 2.26 -8.17 12.88
N GLU A 127 1.44 -7.14 13.00
CA GLU A 127 0.00 -7.26 13.25
C GLU A 127 -0.80 -6.50 12.18
N PRO A 128 -0.87 -7.01 10.94
CA PRO A 128 -1.72 -6.43 9.92
C PRO A 128 -3.20 -6.74 10.20
N LYS A 129 -4.08 -5.77 9.93
CA LYS A 129 -5.53 -5.96 9.91
C LYS A 129 -6.09 -5.51 8.59
N ILE A 130 -7.15 -6.15 8.12
CA ILE A 130 -7.88 -5.73 6.92
C ILE A 130 -9.18 -5.04 7.33
N ILE A 131 -9.51 -3.96 6.63
CA ILE A 131 -10.80 -3.28 6.71
C ILE A 131 -11.33 -3.01 5.30
N ASN A 132 -12.64 -2.93 5.14
CA ASN A 132 -13.24 -2.47 3.88
C ASN A 132 -13.03 -0.96 3.73
N GLU A 133 -12.69 -0.51 2.54
CA GLU A 133 -12.52 0.92 2.23
C GLU A 133 -13.74 1.75 2.62
N SER A 134 -14.95 1.29 2.28
CA SER A 134 -16.20 1.97 2.64
C SER A 134 -16.40 2.07 4.16
N ASN A 135 -16.00 1.04 4.92
CA ASN A 135 -16.09 1.06 6.38
C ASN A 135 -15.06 2.02 6.98
N ALA A 136 -13.84 2.06 6.44
CA ALA A 136 -12.81 3.01 6.86
C ALA A 136 -13.25 4.46 6.61
N ALA A 137 -13.86 4.73 5.46
CA ALA A 137 -14.42 6.04 5.13
C ALA A 137 -15.56 6.44 6.09
N ALA A 138 -16.48 5.52 6.39
CA ALA A 138 -17.54 5.77 7.36
C ALA A 138 -17.01 6.05 8.77
N ILE A 139 -15.97 5.33 9.21
CA ILE A 139 -15.31 5.57 10.50
C ILE A 139 -14.63 6.95 10.52
N SER A 140 -13.91 7.31 9.46
CA SER A 140 -13.28 8.63 9.34
C SER A 140 -14.30 9.76 9.38
N TYR A 141 -15.41 9.61 8.65
CA TYR A 141 -16.49 10.61 8.65
C TYR A 141 -17.08 10.81 10.05
N ARG A 142 -17.33 9.71 10.78
CA ARG A 142 -17.84 9.78 12.16
C ARG A 142 -16.82 10.39 13.13
N HIS A 143 -15.54 10.15 12.92
CA HIS A 143 -14.48 10.74 13.74
C HIS A 143 -14.44 12.27 13.60
N ASP A 144 -14.60 12.78 12.38
CA ASP A 144 -14.63 14.22 12.11
C ASP A 144 -15.93 14.90 12.54
N THR A 145 -17.04 14.14 12.62
CA THR A 145 -18.38 14.65 12.97
C THR A 145 -18.94 13.94 14.20
N THR A 146 -18.47 14.32 15.39
CA THR A 146 -18.92 13.73 16.66
C THR A 146 -20.41 13.92 16.94
N ASP A 147 -21.05 14.93 16.35
CA ASP A 147 -22.45 15.29 16.60
C ASP A 147 -23.44 14.69 15.60
N PHE A 148 -22.96 14.01 14.55
CA PHE A 148 -23.84 13.45 13.53
C PHE A 148 -24.43 12.11 13.97
N ILE A 149 -25.69 12.14 14.40
CA ILE A 149 -26.50 10.95 14.69
C ILE A 149 -27.45 10.72 13.50
N GLY A 150 -26.97 10.03 12.48
CA GLY A 150 -27.74 9.75 11.26
C GLY A 150 -27.18 8.60 10.42
N LYS A 151 -27.85 8.27 9.32
CA LYS A 151 -27.37 7.29 8.34
C LYS A 151 -26.50 8.00 7.31
N ALA A 152 -25.25 7.55 7.13
CA ALA A 152 -24.36 8.00 6.08
C ALA A 152 -24.19 6.90 5.02
N ALA A 153 -24.32 7.27 3.74
CA ALA A 153 -24.01 6.40 2.61
C ALA A 153 -22.62 6.76 2.08
N ILE A 154 -21.78 5.75 1.85
CA ILE A 154 -20.45 5.91 1.24
C ILE A 154 -20.52 5.36 -0.18
N TYR A 155 -20.07 6.17 -1.13
CA TYR A 155 -20.00 5.84 -2.56
C TYR A 155 -18.56 5.86 -3.04
#